data_AF-A0A6C0CRY8-F1
#
_entry.id   AF-A0A6C0CRY8-F1
#
_cell.length_a   1.000
_cell.length_b   1.000
_cell.length_c   1.000
_cell.angle_alpha   90.00
_cell.angle_beta   90.00
_cell.angle_gamma   90.00
#
_symmetry.space_group_name_H-M   'P 1'
#
loop_
_entity.id
_entity.type
_entity.pdbx_description
1 polymer ?
#
loop_
_entity_poly.entity_id
_entity_poly.type
_entity_poly.pdbx_seq_one_letter_code
_entity_poly.pdbx_strand_id
1 'polypeptide(L)'
;MANIYKEIDDLYTKSSYFTRYAGDILISFIICLIVFVVFSYFKVMNDVQPIINDWNNQRCSPSVIPFAGIINPPQGTSAFDFTAQNFESCTQNILSEIAEYALAPFYYLMQTITETFKELADALNDVRALFNRMRNSIKGVGEDLFARNLNIMLPIVKLFNMFRSVLGKVQATMVSAIFTVYGGFITLESFFMFTYELIINLMWTIVSIILALFGVAWFFPPALVAGLGMAAFLAVLLIPIVVMIVIMNNIFGAAGLKSPPPVPGYCFDGDTKIVKKNGKKTNIKDLKLGDVLHDGSIVTSIMKSTSRGSDIYKLNGIIVTGNHMVFNSMRGWIRARDHPSSEYIDDYRKEYVYCINTNTKTIKIKDCIFADWDEIDEEDMSDIRKNCDFIPFNFDKSNIHHYLDGGLHPDTFIDLEDGRSVKISEVDVNDILYTGEHITGIVKIDTSDINEYNKIIIDDQEVIICNKNVELSVDNLGSDLENLSIEKTESPKCSYHLITDTGYFNVNGIRVGDYNRCIDRYLSEENIRNSLSRW
;
A
#
# COMPACT_ATOMS: atom_id res chain seq x y z
N MET A 1 -127.53 4.79 -25.67
CA MET A 1 -127.80 5.97 -26.55
C MET A 1 -127.09 7.24 -26.10
N ALA A 2 -126.99 7.55 -24.80
CA ALA A 2 -126.33 8.79 -24.32
C ALA A 2 -124.82 8.91 -24.68
N ASN A 3 -124.07 7.81 -24.81
CA ASN A 3 -122.63 7.87 -25.13
C ASN A 3 -122.34 8.21 -26.59
N ILE A 4 -123.15 7.75 -27.55
CA ILE A 4 -122.94 8.10 -28.97
C ILE A 4 -123.19 9.60 -29.19
N TYR A 5 -124.20 10.16 -28.52
CA TYR A 5 -124.48 11.59 -28.61
C TYR A 5 -123.34 12.43 -28.02
N LYS A 6 -122.74 11.97 -26.91
CA LYS A 6 -121.60 12.63 -26.26
C LYS A 6 -120.30 12.52 -27.08
N GLU A 7 -120.06 11.39 -27.72
CA GLU A 7 -118.90 11.22 -28.61
C GLU A 7 -119.02 12.05 -29.90
N ILE A 8 -120.22 12.14 -30.47
CA ILE A 8 -120.49 13.03 -31.61
C ILE A 8 -120.37 14.49 -31.17
N ASP A 9 -120.92 14.87 -30.02
CA ASP A 9 -120.81 16.23 -29.48
C ASP A 9 -119.34 16.61 -29.19
N ASP A 10 -118.53 15.73 -28.61
CA ASP A 10 -117.10 15.98 -28.40
C ASP A 10 -116.32 16.09 -29.73
N LEU A 11 -116.68 15.32 -30.76
CA LEU A 11 -116.11 15.46 -32.11
C LEU A 11 -116.39 16.83 -32.73
N TYR A 12 -117.56 17.43 -32.47
CA TYR A 12 -117.97 18.73 -33.00
C TYR A 12 -117.73 19.92 -32.04
N THR A 13 -117.41 19.71 -30.76
CA THR A 13 -117.18 20.81 -29.80
C THR A 13 -115.73 20.91 -29.30
N LYS A 14 -114.93 19.82 -29.26
CA LYS A 14 -113.58 19.83 -28.64
C LYS A 14 -112.38 19.65 -29.57
N SER A 15 -112.55 19.25 -30.83
CA SER A 15 -111.42 19.08 -31.75
C SER A 15 -110.99 20.42 -32.40
N SER A 16 -109.68 20.68 -32.52
CA SER A 16 -109.12 21.87 -33.19
C SER A 16 -109.48 21.88 -34.69
N TYR A 17 -109.53 23.06 -35.34
CA TYR A 17 -109.77 23.18 -36.78
C TYR A 17 -108.87 22.23 -37.58
N PHE A 18 -107.59 22.16 -37.21
CA PHE A 18 -106.62 21.28 -37.87
C PHE A 18 -106.94 19.79 -37.67
N THR A 19 -107.55 19.39 -36.55
CA THR A 19 -107.92 17.99 -36.28
C THR A 19 -109.20 17.58 -37.01
N ARG A 20 -110.17 18.49 -37.11
CA ARG A 20 -111.43 18.26 -37.85
C ARG A 20 -111.22 18.18 -39.34
N TYR A 21 -110.44 19.14 -39.86
CA TYR A 21 -110.24 19.34 -41.28
C TYR A 21 -108.83 18.90 -41.70
N ALA A 22 -108.12 18.07 -40.91
CA ALA A 22 -106.79 17.55 -41.29
C ALA A 22 -106.84 16.92 -42.69
N GLY A 23 -107.87 16.12 -42.95
CA GLY A 23 -108.13 15.51 -44.25
C GLY A 23 -108.34 16.58 -45.32
N ASP A 24 -109.19 17.56 -45.08
CA ASP A 24 -109.49 18.63 -46.06
C ASP A 24 -108.31 19.57 -46.30
N ILE A 25 -107.51 19.89 -45.27
CA ILE A 25 -106.28 20.69 -45.37
C ILE A 25 -105.21 19.91 -46.12
N LEU A 26 -105.04 18.63 -45.83
CA LEU A 26 -104.06 17.78 -46.51
C LEU A 26 -104.47 17.55 -47.97
N ILE A 27 -105.75 17.30 -48.24
CA ILE A 27 -106.30 17.23 -49.60
C ILE A 27 -106.13 18.57 -50.32
N SER A 28 -106.46 19.69 -49.68
CA SER A 28 -106.28 21.03 -50.27
C SER A 28 -104.82 21.34 -50.56
N PHE A 29 -103.90 21.01 -49.65
CA PHE A 29 -102.46 21.15 -49.83
C PHE A 29 -101.96 20.27 -50.97
N ILE A 30 -102.39 19.00 -51.02
CA ILE A 30 -102.04 18.08 -52.11
C ILE A 30 -102.58 18.59 -53.44
N ILE A 31 -103.81 19.11 -53.50
CA ILE A 31 -104.37 19.72 -54.71
C ILE A 31 -103.55 20.95 -55.12
N CYS A 32 -103.23 21.85 -54.19
CA CYS A 32 -102.39 23.01 -54.47
C CYS A 32 -100.99 22.61 -54.94
N LEU A 33 -100.40 21.58 -54.33
CA LEU A 33 -99.10 21.04 -54.70
C LEU A 33 -99.15 20.40 -56.09
N ILE A 34 -100.19 19.62 -56.39
CA ILE A 34 -100.40 19.03 -57.72
C ILE A 34 -100.54 20.14 -58.75
N VAL A 35 -101.37 21.14 -58.51
CA VAL A 35 -101.53 22.30 -59.41
C VAL A 35 -100.20 23.02 -59.59
N PHE A 36 -99.44 23.24 -58.51
CA PHE A 36 -98.13 23.88 -58.54
C PHE A 36 -97.10 23.06 -59.33
N VAL A 37 -97.04 21.74 -59.12
CA VAL A 37 -96.13 20.84 -59.82
C VAL A 37 -96.51 20.74 -61.29
N VAL A 38 -97.79 20.63 -61.62
CA VAL A 38 -98.27 20.58 -63.01
C VAL A 38 -98.00 21.90 -63.72
N PHE A 39 -98.30 23.03 -63.10
CA PHE A 39 -97.99 24.34 -63.66
C PHE A 39 -96.48 24.55 -63.85
N SER A 40 -95.68 24.20 -62.83
CA SER A 40 -94.22 24.31 -62.90
C SER A 40 -93.65 23.39 -63.97
N TYR A 41 -94.18 22.18 -64.11
CA TYR A 41 -93.81 21.26 -65.18
C TYR A 41 -94.06 21.88 -66.55
N PHE A 42 -95.26 22.37 -66.83
CA PHE A 42 -95.56 22.98 -68.13
C PHE A 42 -94.74 24.24 -68.40
N LYS A 43 -94.51 25.07 -67.37
CA LYS A 43 -93.66 26.27 -67.48
C LYS A 43 -92.22 25.90 -67.84
N VAL A 44 -91.64 24.95 -67.12
CA VAL A 44 -90.25 24.50 -67.33
C VAL A 44 -90.09 23.78 -68.66
N MET A 45 -91.07 22.96 -69.07
CA MET A 45 -91.03 22.28 -70.36
C MET A 45 -91.20 23.23 -71.55
N ASN A 46 -91.94 24.34 -71.40
CA ASN A 46 -92.01 25.39 -72.43
C ASN A 46 -90.66 26.08 -72.63
N ASP A 47 -89.89 26.28 -71.56
CA ASP A 47 -88.58 26.95 -71.57
C ASP A 47 -87.39 25.97 -71.59
N VAL A 48 -87.62 24.71 -71.99
CA VAL A 48 -86.63 23.64 -71.84
C VAL A 48 -85.33 23.90 -72.63
N GLN A 49 -85.43 24.51 -73.82
CA GLN A 49 -84.25 24.79 -74.67
C GLN A 49 -83.33 25.85 -74.05
N PRO A 50 -83.82 27.04 -73.62
CA PRO A 50 -83.03 27.97 -72.82
C PRO A 50 -82.37 27.34 -71.59
N ILE A 51 -83.09 26.47 -70.87
CA ILE A 51 -82.59 25.83 -69.64
C ILE A 51 -81.45 24.84 -69.95
N ILE A 52 -81.57 24.04 -71.03
CA ILE A 52 -80.51 23.13 -71.46
C ILE A 52 -79.26 23.90 -71.90
N ASN A 53 -79.44 25.00 -72.63
CA ASN A 53 -78.33 25.82 -73.12
C ASN A 53 -77.51 26.47 -71.98
N ASP A 54 -78.15 26.75 -70.84
CA ASP A 54 -77.52 27.33 -69.64
C ASP A 54 -77.61 26.40 -68.42
N TRP A 55 -77.45 25.10 -68.66
CA TRP A 55 -77.69 24.07 -67.64
C TRP A 55 -76.89 24.30 -66.35
N ASN A 56 -75.62 24.71 -66.47
CA ASN A 56 -74.74 24.89 -65.31
C ASN A 56 -75.26 25.92 -64.30
N ASN A 57 -75.89 26.99 -64.79
CA ASN A 57 -76.45 28.05 -63.94
C ASN A 57 -77.90 27.75 -63.53
N GLN A 58 -78.68 27.07 -64.38
CA GLN A 58 -80.11 26.84 -64.15
C GLN A 58 -80.40 25.57 -63.34
N ARG A 59 -79.50 24.59 -63.28
CA ARG A 59 -79.73 23.28 -62.62
C ARG A 59 -80.02 23.36 -61.12
N CYS A 60 -79.53 24.41 -60.44
CA CYS A 60 -79.78 24.64 -59.02
C CYS A 60 -80.92 25.63 -58.75
N SER A 61 -81.64 26.06 -59.78
CA SER A 61 -82.82 26.90 -59.59
C SER A 61 -83.99 26.10 -59.00
N PRO A 62 -84.75 26.63 -58.02
CA PRO A 62 -85.81 25.87 -57.35
C PRO A 62 -86.91 25.33 -58.27
N SER A 63 -87.16 26.01 -59.40
CA SER A 63 -88.13 25.57 -60.40
C SER A 63 -87.64 24.41 -61.27
N VAL A 64 -86.32 24.26 -61.45
CA VAL A 64 -85.72 23.25 -62.36
C VAL A 64 -85.35 21.97 -61.62
N ILE A 65 -84.91 22.08 -60.36
CA ILE A 65 -84.47 20.94 -59.53
C ILE A 65 -85.45 19.74 -59.60
N PRO A 66 -86.77 19.89 -59.36
CA PRO A 66 -87.69 18.74 -59.31
C PRO A 66 -87.83 17.98 -60.63
N PHE A 67 -87.38 18.59 -61.73
CA PHE A 67 -87.51 18.07 -63.09
C PHE A 67 -86.15 17.79 -63.75
N ALA A 68 -85.05 17.90 -63.02
CA ALA A 68 -83.70 17.88 -63.59
C ALA A 68 -83.40 16.62 -64.42
N GLY A 69 -83.86 15.44 -63.98
CA GLY A 69 -83.70 14.19 -64.72
C GLY A 69 -84.66 13.97 -65.87
N ILE A 70 -85.64 14.85 -66.07
CA ILE A 70 -86.46 14.87 -67.29
C ILE A 70 -85.83 15.82 -68.32
N ILE A 71 -85.17 16.89 -67.86
CA ILE A 71 -84.62 17.95 -68.72
C ILE A 71 -83.32 17.54 -69.39
N ASN A 72 -82.33 17.06 -68.61
CA ASN A 72 -81.00 16.75 -69.13
C ASN A 72 -80.38 15.50 -68.44
N PRO A 73 -81.02 14.32 -68.53
CA PRO A 73 -80.47 13.10 -67.94
C PRO A 73 -79.22 12.61 -68.71
N PRO A 74 -78.12 12.28 -68.03
CA PRO A 74 -76.99 11.60 -68.65
C PRO A 74 -77.36 10.18 -69.09
N GLN A 75 -76.63 9.64 -70.08
CA GLN A 75 -76.92 8.29 -70.59
C GLN A 75 -76.75 7.24 -69.48
N GLY A 76 -77.81 6.45 -69.25
CA GLY A 76 -77.81 5.33 -68.30
C GLY A 76 -78.38 5.62 -66.91
N THR A 77 -78.79 6.86 -66.60
CA THR A 77 -79.44 7.20 -65.31
C THR A 77 -80.96 7.30 -65.45
N SER A 78 -81.70 6.87 -64.42
CA SER A 78 -83.14 7.15 -64.38
C SER A 78 -83.39 8.64 -64.10
N ALA A 79 -84.54 9.15 -64.54
CA ALA A 79 -84.92 10.54 -64.29
C ALA A 79 -85.02 10.88 -62.79
N PHE A 80 -85.38 9.90 -61.96
CA PHE A 80 -85.43 10.09 -60.52
C PHE A 80 -84.03 10.18 -59.91
N ASP A 81 -83.12 9.27 -60.30
CA ASP A 81 -81.76 9.23 -59.76
C ASP A 81 -80.99 10.50 -60.07
N PHE A 82 -81.09 11.00 -61.31
CA PHE A 82 -80.40 12.24 -61.67
C PHE A 82 -81.00 13.46 -60.96
N THR A 83 -82.32 13.48 -60.77
CA THR A 83 -82.99 14.56 -60.02
C THR A 83 -82.51 14.61 -58.57
N ALA A 84 -82.41 13.44 -57.91
CA ALA A 84 -81.91 13.34 -56.54
C ALA A 84 -80.43 13.77 -56.43
N GLN A 85 -79.57 13.28 -57.33
CA GLN A 85 -78.15 13.66 -57.37
C GLN A 85 -77.95 15.16 -57.60
N ASN A 86 -78.73 15.76 -58.51
CA ASN A 86 -78.66 17.18 -58.78
C ASN A 86 -79.14 18.01 -57.58
N PHE A 87 -80.20 17.59 -56.89
CA PHE A 87 -80.64 18.23 -55.64
C PHE A 87 -79.58 18.16 -54.54
N GLU A 88 -78.97 16.99 -54.32
CA GLU A 88 -77.92 16.81 -53.31
C GLU A 88 -76.72 17.72 -53.60
N SER A 89 -76.23 17.72 -54.83
CA SER A 89 -75.08 18.55 -55.24
C SER A 89 -75.38 20.04 -55.07
N CYS A 90 -76.55 20.50 -55.51
CA CYS A 90 -76.94 21.91 -55.34
C CYS A 90 -77.08 22.31 -53.87
N THR A 91 -77.65 21.43 -53.04
CA THR A 91 -77.81 21.69 -51.61
C THR A 91 -76.45 21.73 -50.90
N GLN A 92 -75.54 20.80 -51.21
CA GLN A 92 -74.19 20.77 -50.64
C GLN A 92 -73.38 22.01 -51.03
N ASN A 93 -73.46 22.45 -52.29
CA ASN A 93 -72.75 23.66 -52.74
C ASN A 93 -73.25 24.91 -51.99
N ILE A 94 -74.57 25.09 -51.88
CA ILE A 94 -75.16 26.23 -51.15
C ILE A 94 -74.76 26.19 -49.67
N LEU A 95 -74.81 25.02 -49.04
CA LEU A 95 -74.43 24.87 -47.63
C LEU A 95 -72.93 25.10 -47.39
N SER A 96 -72.07 24.67 -48.31
CA SER A 96 -70.62 24.87 -48.24
C SER A 96 -70.25 26.35 -48.31
N GLU A 97 -70.86 27.11 -49.23
CA GLU A 97 -70.62 28.55 -49.37
C GLU A 97 -71.03 29.32 -48.10
N ILE A 98 -72.16 28.94 -47.48
CA ILE A 98 -72.62 29.56 -46.23
C ILE A 98 -71.70 29.18 -45.07
N ALA A 99 -71.26 27.92 -44.98
CA ALA A 99 -70.36 27.45 -43.93
C ALA A 99 -68.98 28.10 -44.02
N GLU A 100 -68.43 28.28 -45.22
CA GLU A 100 -67.15 28.96 -45.45
C GLU A 100 -67.20 30.41 -45.00
N TYR A 101 -68.26 31.15 -45.37
CA TYR A 101 -68.44 32.53 -44.93
C TYR A 101 -68.61 32.64 -43.41
N ALA A 102 -69.38 31.73 -42.80
CA ALA A 102 -69.60 31.72 -41.36
C ALA A 102 -68.34 31.34 -40.55
N LEU A 103 -67.48 30.46 -41.09
CA LEU A 103 -66.28 29.95 -40.41
C LEU A 103 -64.99 30.69 -40.76
N ALA A 104 -64.99 31.58 -41.77
CA ALA A 104 -63.87 32.45 -42.12
C ALA A 104 -63.16 33.11 -40.91
N PRO A 105 -63.86 33.73 -39.93
CA PRO A 105 -63.20 34.30 -38.76
C PRO A 105 -62.49 33.25 -37.87
N PHE A 106 -62.99 32.02 -37.82
CA PHE A 106 -62.33 30.92 -37.10
C PHE A 106 -61.05 30.46 -37.79
N TYR A 107 -61.04 30.39 -39.13
CA TYR A 107 -59.84 30.03 -39.88
C TYR A 107 -58.72 31.06 -39.71
N TYR A 108 -59.04 32.36 -39.74
CA TYR A 108 -58.06 33.42 -39.49
C TYR A 108 -57.45 33.33 -38.07
N LEU A 109 -58.28 33.04 -37.07
CA LEU A 109 -57.84 32.87 -35.70
C LEU A 109 -56.91 31.64 -35.56
N MET A 110 -57.24 30.54 -36.23
CA MET A 110 -56.39 29.33 -36.24
C MET A 110 -55.04 29.56 -36.91
N GLN A 111 -55.00 30.32 -38.00
CA GLN A 111 -53.77 30.70 -38.67
C GLN A 111 -52.89 31.56 -37.75
N THR A 112 -53.47 32.57 -37.10
CA THR A 112 -52.73 33.44 -36.17
C THR A 112 -52.13 32.64 -35.01
N ILE A 113 -52.89 31.70 -34.45
CA ILE A 113 -52.40 30.80 -33.39
C ILE A 113 -51.23 29.96 -33.90
N THR A 114 -51.35 29.38 -35.09
CA THR A 114 -50.30 28.53 -35.68
C THR A 114 -49.02 29.32 -35.96
N GLU A 115 -49.14 30.55 -36.47
CA GLU A 115 -48.01 31.45 -36.71
C GLU A 115 -47.33 31.83 -35.39
N THR A 116 -48.10 32.13 -34.35
CA THR A 116 -47.56 32.45 -33.02
C THR A 116 -46.78 31.26 -32.43
N PHE A 117 -47.31 30.03 -32.56
CA PHE A 117 -46.60 28.82 -32.11
C PHE A 117 -45.34 28.54 -32.92
N LYS A 118 -45.34 28.86 -34.22
CA LYS A 118 -44.16 28.74 -35.08
C LYS A 118 -43.07 29.72 -34.65
N GLU A 119 -43.42 30.97 -34.42
CA GLU A 119 -42.48 31.98 -33.90
C GLU A 119 -41.88 31.56 -32.54
N LEU A 120 -42.71 30.99 -31.65
CA LEU A 120 -42.22 30.46 -30.38
C LEU A 120 -41.23 29.29 -30.58
N ALA A 121 -41.51 28.38 -31.51
CA ALA A 121 -40.63 27.25 -31.83
C ALA A 121 -39.29 27.74 -32.41
N ASP A 122 -39.34 28.74 -33.29
CA ASP A 122 -38.15 29.35 -33.88
C ASP A 122 -37.31 30.05 -32.80
N ALA A 123 -37.94 30.81 -31.91
CA ALA A 123 -37.25 31.44 -30.78
C ALA A 123 -36.57 30.40 -29.85
N LEU A 124 -37.22 29.26 -29.58
CA LEU A 124 -36.61 28.18 -28.80
C LEU A 124 -35.40 27.56 -29.50
N ASN A 125 -35.43 27.43 -30.83
CA ASN A 125 -34.29 26.95 -31.60
C ASN A 125 -33.12 27.96 -31.59
N ASP A 126 -33.40 29.25 -31.64
CA ASP A 126 -32.39 30.30 -31.51
C ASP A 126 -31.71 30.26 -30.13
N VAL A 127 -32.49 30.05 -29.06
CA VAL A 127 -31.94 29.85 -27.70
C VAL A 127 -31.02 28.63 -27.67
N ARG A 128 -31.41 27.50 -28.28
CA ARG A 128 -30.55 26.31 -28.39
C ARG A 128 -29.27 26.60 -29.18
N ALA A 129 -29.37 27.36 -30.27
CA ALA A 129 -28.21 27.77 -31.05
C ALA A 129 -27.24 28.62 -30.23
N LEU A 130 -27.75 29.53 -29.39
CA LEU A 130 -26.94 30.32 -28.46
C LEU A 130 -26.20 29.43 -27.45
N PHE A 131 -26.88 28.46 -26.83
CA PHE A 131 -26.24 27.49 -25.94
C PHE A 131 -25.14 26.67 -26.64
N ASN A 132 -25.37 26.25 -27.89
CA ASN A 132 -24.35 25.56 -28.67
C ASN A 132 -23.12 26.44 -28.95
N ARG A 133 -23.32 27.72 -29.28
CA ARG A 133 -22.21 28.68 -29.47
C ARG A 133 -21.42 28.87 -28.18
N MET A 134 -22.11 29.04 -27.05
CA MET A 134 -21.48 29.18 -25.73
C MET A 134 -20.64 27.95 -25.38
N ARG A 135 -21.20 26.74 -25.55
CA ARG A 135 -20.50 25.48 -25.30
C ARG A 135 -19.24 25.35 -26.16
N ASN A 136 -19.35 25.64 -27.45
CA ASN A 136 -18.21 25.53 -28.37
C ASN A 136 -17.12 26.57 -28.07
N SER A 137 -17.51 27.78 -27.66
CA SER A 137 -16.55 28.80 -27.23
C SER A 137 -15.79 28.38 -25.97
N ILE A 138 -16.50 27.86 -24.96
CA ILE A 138 -15.87 27.33 -23.73
C ILE A 138 -14.90 26.19 -24.07
N LYS A 139 -15.29 25.28 -24.98
CA LYS A 139 -14.43 24.19 -25.45
C LYS A 139 -13.14 24.73 -26.09
N GLY A 140 -13.25 25.69 -27.00
CA GLY A 140 -12.08 26.28 -27.66
C GLY A 140 -11.12 26.99 -26.70
N VAL A 141 -11.65 27.72 -25.72
CA VAL A 141 -10.83 28.35 -24.67
C VAL A 141 -10.15 27.30 -23.80
N GLY A 142 -10.87 26.24 -23.40
CA GLY A 142 -10.30 25.14 -22.63
C GLY A 142 -9.17 24.41 -23.35
N GLU A 143 -9.35 24.13 -24.64
CA GLU A 143 -8.33 23.48 -25.47
C GLU A 143 -7.07 24.34 -25.63
N ASP A 144 -7.21 25.66 -25.88
CA ASP A 144 -6.07 26.57 -25.98
C ASP A 144 -5.32 26.72 -24.64
N LEU A 145 -6.04 26.86 -23.53
CA LEU A 145 -5.44 26.93 -22.20
C LEU A 145 -4.67 25.65 -21.85
N PHE A 146 -5.25 24.48 -22.13
CA PHE A 146 -4.59 23.20 -21.89
C PHE A 146 -3.34 23.04 -22.76
N ALA A 147 -3.41 23.40 -24.05
CA ALA A 147 -2.27 23.36 -24.95
C ALA A 147 -1.13 24.27 -24.50
N ARG A 148 -1.43 25.51 -24.08
CA ARG A 148 -0.43 26.44 -23.54
C ARG A 148 0.19 25.93 -22.25
N ASN A 149 -0.61 25.37 -21.34
CA ASN A 149 -0.10 24.80 -20.09
C ASN A 149 0.86 23.62 -20.37
N LEU A 150 0.47 22.71 -21.28
CA LEU A 150 1.31 21.59 -21.68
C LEU A 150 2.64 22.05 -22.30
N ASN A 151 2.62 23.09 -23.14
CA ASN A 151 3.82 23.68 -23.71
C ASN A 151 4.77 24.30 -22.66
N ILE A 152 4.25 24.76 -21.52
CA ILE A 152 5.05 25.28 -20.40
C ILE A 152 5.56 24.13 -19.51
N MET A 153 4.72 23.13 -19.23
CA MET A 153 5.06 22.02 -18.35
C MET A 153 6.14 21.10 -18.92
N LEU A 154 6.13 20.83 -20.23
CA LEU A 154 7.09 19.92 -20.85
C LEU A 154 8.56 20.33 -20.64
N PRO A 155 8.97 21.60 -20.89
CA PRO A 155 10.30 22.09 -20.54
C PRO A 155 10.64 21.97 -19.05
N ILE A 156 9.68 22.25 -18.16
CA ILE A 156 9.90 22.19 -16.71
C ILE A 156 10.18 20.75 -16.27
N VAL A 157 9.42 19.77 -16.77
CA VAL A 157 9.67 18.35 -16.50
C VAL A 157 11.05 17.93 -16.98
N LYS A 158 11.47 18.38 -18.17
CA LYS A 158 12.82 18.13 -18.69
C LYS A 158 13.91 18.76 -17.81
N LEU A 159 13.67 19.96 -17.28
CA LEU A 159 14.58 20.63 -16.35
C LEU A 159 14.73 19.82 -15.04
N PHE A 160 13.64 19.34 -14.46
CA PHE A 160 13.69 18.49 -13.26
C PHE A 160 14.44 17.17 -13.50
N ASN A 161 14.23 16.54 -14.66
CA ASN A 161 14.98 15.33 -15.02
C ASN A 161 16.48 15.60 -15.17
N MET A 162 16.85 16.73 -15.75
CA MET A 162 18.25 17.16 -15.85
C MET A 162 18.84 17.45 -14.46
N PHE A 163 18.09 18.12 -13.59
CA PHE A 163 18.50 18.41 -12.22
C PHE A 163 18.75 17.13 -11.41
N ARG A 164 17.84 16.15 -11.52
CA ARG A 164 18.03 14.82 -10.91
C ARG A 164 19.29 14.13 -11.42
N SER A 165 19.58 14.24 -12.72
CA SER A 165 20.82 13.68 -13.30
C SER A 165 22.07 14.37 -12.76
N VAL A 166 22.04 15.70 -12.59
CA VAL A 166 23.17 16.45 -12.00
C VAL A 166 23.39 16.04 -10.55
N LEU A 167 22.34 15.97 -9.73
CA LEU A 167 22.45 15.50 -8.35
C LEU A 167 23.00 14.07 -8.25
N GLY A 168 22.53 13.17 -9.13
CA GLY A 168 23.07 11.81 -9.21
C GLY A 168 24.56 11.76 -9.54
N LYS A 169 25.04 12.63 -10.44
CA LYS A 169 26.47 12.75 -10.74
C LYS A 169 27.26 13.31 -9.58
N VAL A 170 26.75 14.33 -8.88
CA VAL A 170 27.39 14.90 -7.69
C VAL A 170 27.52 13.85 -6.59
N GLN A 171 26.44 13.11 -6.32
CA GLN A 171 26.46 12.01 -5.37
C GLN A 171 27.49 10.95 -5.76
N ALA A 172 27.51 10.52 -7.02
CA ALA A 172 28.48 9.54 -7.49
C ALA A 172 29.92 10.04 -7.32
N THR A 173 30.22 11.29 -7.66
CA THR A 173 31.57 11.86 -7.45
C THR A 173 31.96 11.95 -5.98
N MET A 174 31.02 12.30 -5.10
CA MET A 174 31.27 12.37 -3.66
C MET A 174 31.52 10.98 -3.07
N VAL A 175 30.71 10.00 -3.46
CA VAL A 175 30.90 8.59 -3.06
C VAL A 175 32.25 8.06 -3.54
N SER A 176 32.62 8.30 -4.79
CA SER A 176 33.94 7.92 -5.31
C SER A 176 35.08 8.61 -4.55
N ALA A 177 34.93 9.89 -4.19
CA ALA A 177 35.93 10.60 -3.40
C ALA A 177 36.07 10.00 -1.99
N ILE A 178 34.95 9.70 -1.32
CA ILE A 178 34.94 9.04 0.00
C ILE A 178 35.63 7.67 -0.08
N PHE A 179 35.26 6.82 -1.05
CA PHE A 179 35.89 5.52 -1.22
C PHE A 179 37.37 5.60 -1.57
N THR A 180 37.80 6.63 -2.30
CA THR A 180 39.22 6.86 -2.59
C THR A 180 39.99 7.22 -1.32
N VAL A 181 39.43 8.11 -0.48
CA VAL A 181 40.01 8.46 0.82
C VAL A 181 40.05 7.25 1.74
N TYR A 182 38.96 6.46 1.78
CA TYR A 182 38.86 5.25 2.57
C TYR A 182 39.88 4.18 2.14
N GLY A 183 40.04 3.95 0.82
CA GLY A 183 41.08 3.07 0.30
C GLY A 183 42.49 3.55 0.64
N GLY A 184 42.72 4.87 0.61
CA GLY A 184 43.96 5.48 1.07
C GLY A 184 44.23 5.23 2.56
N PHE A 185 43.18 5.31 3.39
CA PHE A 185 43.27 5.02 4.81
C PHE A 185 43.60 3.54 5.08
N ILE A 186 42.91 2.59 4.44
CA ILE A 186 43.21 1.15 4.56
C ILE A 186 44.65 0.84 4.12
N THR A 187 45.12 1.49 3.06
CA THR A 187 46.51 1.32 2.58
C THR A 187 47.52 1.80 3.62
N LEU A 188 47.24 2.93 4.27
CA LEU A 188 48.07 3.48 5.34
C LEU A 188 48.09 2.55 6.56
N GLU A 189 46.92 2.03 6.95
CA GLU A 189 46.78 1.06 8.04
C GLU A 189 47.58 -0.22 7.75
N SER A 190 47.42 -0.78 6.55
CA SER A 190 48.16 -1.97 6.10
C SER A 190 49.67 -1.74 6.11
N PHE A 191 50.12 -0.55 5.69
CA PHE A 191 51.52 -0.17 5.75
C PHE A 191 52.05 -0.11 7.19
N PHE A 192 51.31 0.52 8.11
CA PHE A 192 51.72 0.59 9.51
C PHE A 192 51.77 -0.78 10.16
N MET A 193 50.77 -1.64 9.94
CA MET A 193 50.75 -3.01 10.43
C MET A 193 51.95 -3.82 9.90
N PHE A 194 52.24 -3.72 8.59
CA PHE A 194 53.41 -4.36 7.99
C PHE A 194 54.73 -3.87 8.62
N THR A 195 54.89 -2.54 8.79
CA THR A 195 56.12 -2.00 9.41
C THR A 195 56.27 -2.44 10.86
N TYR A 196 55.16 -2.55 11.59
CA TYR A 196 55.13 -3.03 12.97
C TYR A 196 55.58 -4.49 13.06
N GLU A 197 55.01 -5.38 12.25
CA GLU A 197 55.41 -6.79 12.20
C GLU A 197 56.90 -6.97 11.83
N LEU A 198 57.37 -6.22 10.83
CA LEU A 198 58.79 -6.26 10.41
C LEU A 198 59.71 -5.88 11.58
N ILE A 199 59.37 -4.83 12.32
CA ILE A 199 60.13 -4.37 13.48
C ILE A 199 60.13 -5.42 14.59
N ILE A 200 58.97 -5.99 14.94
CA ILE A 200 58.89 -7.03 15.99
C ILE A 200 59.69 -8.27 15.62
N ASN A 201 59.64 -8.72 14.37
CA ASN A 201 60.43 -9.86 13.89
C ASN A 201 61.95 -9.58 13.94
N LEU A 202 62.36 -8.35 13.59
CA LEU A 202 63.74 -7.92 13.74
C LEU A 202 64.17 -7.91 15.23
N MET A 203 63.28 -7.52 16.13
CA MET A 203 63.55 -7.51 17.58
C MET A 203 63.81 -8.90 18.14
N TRP A 204 62.93 -9.86 17.85
CA TRP A 204 63.13 -11.25 18.29
C TRP A 204 64.44 -11.84 17.76
N THR A 205 64.82 -11.48 16.52
CA THR A 205 66.09 -11.91 15.93
C THR A 205 67.29 -11.36 16.70
N ILE A 206 67.30 -10.06 17.02
CA ILE A 206 68.40 -9.42 17.79
C ILE A 206 68.47 -9.99 19.21
N VAL A 207 67.33 -10.15 19.89
CA VAL A 207 67.27 -10.74 21.24
C VAL A 207 67.82 -12.17 21.24
N SER A 208 67.48 -12.97 20.23
CA SER A 208 67.98 -14.34 20.08
C SER A 208 69.51 -14.37 19.95
N ILE A 209 70.09 -13.45 19.16
CA ILE A 209 71.55 -13.36 19.01
C ILE A 209 72.22 -12.89 20.31
N ILE A 210 71.62 -11.94 21.04
CA ILE A 210 72.12 -11.48 22.34
C ILE A 210 72.18 -12.64 23.34
N LEU A 211 71.10 -13.44 23.43
CA LEU A 211 71.06 -14.62 24.30
C LEU A 211 72.13 -15.65 23.91
N ALA A 212 72.32 -15.89 22.62
CA ALA A 212 73.38 -16.77 22.13
C ALA A 212 74.78 -16.26 22.49
N LEU A 213 75.04 -14.95 22.34
CA LEU A 213 76.33 -14.34 22.71
C LEU A 213 76.60 -14.42 24.21
N PHE A 214 75.59 -14.22 25.06
CA PHE A 214 75.73 -14.41 26.51
C PHE A 214 75.99 -15.88 26.89
N GLY A 215 75.38 -16.83 26.19
CA GLY A 215 75.68 -18.26 26.37
C GLY A 215 77.12 -18.61 26.00
N VAL A 216 77.63 -18.10 24.87
CA VAL A 216 79.01 -18.30 24.43
C VAL A 216 80.02 -17.57 25.32
N ALA A 217 79.65 -16.43 25.90
CA ALA A 217 80.50 -15.64 26.78
C ALA A 217 80.99 -16.41 28.02
N TRP A 218 80.27 -17.45 28.44
CA TRP A 218 80.70 -18.35 29.51
C TRP A 218 82.02 -19.07 29.19
N PHE A 219 82.25 -19.38 27.91
CA PHE A 219 83.45 -20.08 27.42
C PHE A 219 84.44 -19.15 26.70
N PHE A 220 83.98 -18.01 26.19
CA PHE A 220 84.80 -17.04 25.46
C PHE A 220 84.50 -15.61 25.94
N PRO A 221 85.24 -15.12 26.97
CA PRO A 221 84.96 -13.84 27.62
C PRO A 221 84.81 -12.61 26.69
N PRO A 222 85.52 -12.49 25.55
CA PRO A 222 85.31 -11.39 24.62
C PRO A 222 83.89 -11.31 24.03
N ALA A 223 83.15 -12.42 23.95
CA ALA A 223 81.76 -12.42 23.49
C ALA A 223 80.82 -11.64 24.42
N LEU A 224 81.18 -11.48 25.71
CA LEU A 224 80.42 -10.68 26.66
C LEU A 224 80.35 -9.20 26.22
N VAL A 225 81.46 -8.67 25.72
CA VAL A 225 81.55 -7.27 25.27
C VAL A 225 80.68 -7.06 24.03
N ALA A 226 80.65 -8.03 23.11
CA ALA A 226 79.78 -7.99 21.94
C ALA A 226 78.29 -8.08 22.31
N GLY A 227 77.92 -8.94 23.27
CA GLY A 227 76.55 -9.05 23.78
C GLY A 227 76.06 -7.77 24.46
N LEU A 228 76.90 -7.14 25.30
CA LEU A 228 76.59 -5.85 25.93
C LEU A 228 76.46 -4.72 24.92
N GLY A 229 77.31 -4.70 23.88
CA GLY A 229 77.21 -3.72 22.79
C GLY A 229 75.91 -3.84 22.00
N MET A 230 75.49 -5.07 21.67
CA MET A 230 74.21 -5.33 21.01
C MET A 230 73.00 -5.00 21.88
N ALA A 231 73.06 -5.26 23.19
CA ALA A 231 72.00 -4.87 24.12
C ALA A 231 71.85 -3.34 24.23
N ALA A 232 72.97 -2.60 24.25
CA ALA A 232 72.94 -1.13 24.22
C ALA A 232 72.35 -0.60 22.90
N PHE A 233 72.69 -1.22 21.77
CA PHE A 233 72.11 -0.88 20.46
C PHE A 233 70.59 -1.15 20.42
N LEU A 234 70.15 -2.29 20.96
CA LEU A 234 68.74 -2.65 21.08
C LEU A 234 67.96 -1.60 21.91
N ALA A 235 68.52 -1.15 23.04
CA ALA A 235 67.91 -0.13 23.88
C ALA A 235 67.71 1.22 23.15
N VAL A 236 68.65 1.60 22.29
CA VAL A 236 68.53 2.80 21.44
C VAL A 236 67.48 2.60 20.35
N LEU A 237 67.38 1.40 19.76
CA LEU A 237 66.38 1.09 18.73
C LEU A 237 64.94 1.10 19.26
N LEU A 238 64.72 0.83 20.56
CA LEU A 238 63.39 0.88 21.17
C LEU A 238 62.80 2.30 21.17
N ILE A 239 63.63 3.34 21.19
CA ILE A 239 63.18 4.74 21.25
C ILE A 239 62.29 5.11 20.04
N PRO A 240 62.72 4.96 18.77
CA PRO A 240 61.87 5.26 17.62
C PRO A 240 60.62 4.38 17.54
N ILE A 241 60.66 3.15 18.08
CA ILE A 241 59.52 2.23 18.08
C ILE A 241 58.43 2.71 19.05
N VAL A 242 58.81 3.09 20.27
CA VAL A 242 57.87 3.65 21.25
C VAL A 242 57.24 4.93 20.71
N VAL A 243 58.01 5.78 20.04
CA VAL A 243 57.48 6.98 19.38
C VAL A 243 56.48 6.62 18.28
N MET A 244 56.77 5.60 17.47
CA MET A 244 55.86 5.12 16.42
C MET A 244 54.54 4.59 17.01
N ILE A 245 54.60 3.77 18.07
CA ILE A 245 53.40 3.24 18.75
C ILE A 245 52.55 4.37 19.34
N VAL A 246 53.17 5.38 19.95
CA VAL A 246 52.46 6.54 20.47
C VAL A 246 51.80 7.34 19.34
N ILE A 247 52.47 7.52 18.22
CA ILE A 247 51.89 8.18 17.04
C ILE A 247 50.72 7.37 16.49
N MET A 248 50.86 6.05 16.35
CA MET A 248 49.76 5.17 15.92
C MET A 248 48.58 5.26 16.87
N ASN A 249 48.79 5.13 18.18
CA ASN A 249 47.71 5.24 19.18
C ASN A 249 47.04 6.62 19.17
N ASN A 250 47.79 7.69 18.93
CA ASN A 250 47.23 9.03 18.83
C ASN A 250 46.47 9.25 17.51
N ILE A 251 46.94 8.70 16.39
CA ILE A 251 46.26 8.81 15.08
C ILE A 251 45.00 7.95 15.07
N PHE A 252 45.08 6.69 15.47
CA PHE A 252 43.91 5.80 15.56
C PHE A 252 42.93 6.27 16.65
N GLY A 253 43.44 6.79 17.77
CA GLY A 253 42.62 7.40 18.82
C GLY A 253 41.94 8.71 18.39
N ALA A 254 42.62 9.59 17.65
CA ALA A 254 42.06 10.84 17.14
C ALA A 254 41.14 10.65 15.93
N ALA A 255 41.32 9.58 15.15
CA ALA A 255 40.41 9.17 14.09
C ALA A 255 39.06 8.67 14.62
N GLY A 256 38.87 8.60 15.94
CA GLY A 256 37.62 8.11 16.54
C GLY A 256 37.38 6.62 16.29
N LEU A 257 38.34 5.91 15.69
CA LEU A 257 38.34 4.46 15.51
C LEU A 257 38.76 3.79 16.83
N LYS A 258 37.99 4.07 17.89
CA LYS A 258 37.48 2.91 18.61
C LYS A 258 36.44 2.37 17.66
N SER A 259 36.62 1.15 17.15
CA SER A 259 35.44 0.37 16.77
C SER A 259 34.45 0.57 17.92
N PRO A 260 33.25 1.12 17.69
CA PRO A 260 32.23 1.00 18.71
C PRO A 260 32.18 -0.50 18.96
N PRO A 261 32.39 -0.99 20.19
CA PRO A 261 31.94 -2.35 20.46
C PRO A 261 30.48 -2.36 19.97
N PRO A 262 30.04 -3.37 19.21
CA PRO A 262 28.62 -3.57 18.97
C PRO A 262 28.00 -3.87 20.34
N VAL A 263 27.61 -2.79 21.02
CA VAL A 263 26.91 -2.87 22.29
C VAL A 263 25.46 -3.10 21.91
N PRO A 264 24.77 -4.07 22.54
CA PRO A 264 23.39 -4.33 22.20
C PRO A 264 22.49 -3.11 22.40
N GLY A 265 22.01 -2.54 21.30
CA GLY A 265 21.22 -1.33 21.27
C GLY A 265 19.76 -1.49 21.72
N TYR A 266 19.34 -2.71 22.08
CA TYR A 266 17.92 -3.11 22.18
C TYR A 266 17.59 -3.75 23.54
N CYS A 267 17.65 -2.99 24.63
CA CYS A 267 17.35 -3.48 25.97
C CYS A 267 16.61 -2.46 26.84
N PHE A 268 16.21 -2.90 28.03
CA PHE A 268 15.55 -2.10 29.05
C PHE A 268 16.38 -2.03 30.33
N ASP A 269 16.08 -1.03 31.17
CA ASP A 269 16.57 -1.01 32.54
C ASP A 269 16.08 -2.24 33.30
N GLY A 270 16.96 -2.84 34.11
CA GLY A 270 16.66 -4.06 34.84
C GLY A 270 15.46 -3.99 35.78
N ASP A 271 15.07 -2.81 36.26
CA ASP A 271 13.91 -2.59 37.15
C ASP A 271 12.61 -2.28 36.37
N THR A 272 12.66 -2.33 35.04
CA THR A 272 11.48 -2.18 34.18
C THR A 272 10.43 -3.23 34.54
N LYS A 273 9.21 -2.77 34.85
CA LYS A 273 8.14 -3.63 35.36
C LYS A 273 7.36 -4.27 34.22
N ILE A 274 7.40 -5.60 34.15
CA ILE A 274 6.60 -6.42 33.25
C ILE A 274 5.46 -7.07 34.03
N VAL A 275 4.26 -7.06 33.46
CA VAL A 275 3.06 -7.66 34.07
C VAL A 275 2.89 -9.07 33.54
N LYS A 276 2.83 -10.06 34.44
CA LYS A 276 2.56 -11.46 34.09
C LYS A 276 1.05 -11.73 33.98
N LYS A 277 0.66 -12.84 33.36
CA LYS A 277 -0.75 -13.24 33.18
C LYS A 277 -1.54 -13.33 34.49
N ASN A 278 -0.87 -13.65 35.60
CA ASN A 278 -1.45 -13.68 36.94
C ASN A 278 -1.58 -12.29 37.61
N GLY A 279 -1.29 -11.20 36.88
CA GLY A 279 -1.32 -9.82 37.38
C GLY A 279 -0.10 -9.40 38.20
N LYS A 280 0.85 -10.31 38.48
CA LYS A 280 2.07 -9.98 39.23
C LYS A 280 2.99 -9.10 38.39
N LYS A 281 3.43 -7.98 38.96
CA LYS A 281 4.48 -7.13 38.40
C LYS A 281 5.85 -7.67 38.80
N THR A 282 6.67 -8.02 37.81
CA THR A 282 8.04 -8.52 38.00
C THR A 282 9.00 -7.60 37.27
N ASN A 283 10.22 -7.41 37.78
CA ASN A 283 11.26 -6.70 37.04
C ASN A 283 11.70 -7.54 35.84
N ILE A 284 12.09 -6.92 34.73
CA ILE A 284 12.56 -7.64 33.55
C ILE A 284 13.77 -8.54 33.88
N LYS A 285 14.69 -8.08 34.74
CA LYS A 285 15.85 -8.87 35.21
C LYS A 285 15.49 -10.11 36.03
N ASP A 286 14.27 -10.13 36.60
CA ASP A 286 13.78 -11.21 37.48
C ASP A 286 12.81 -12.16 36.75
N LEU A 287 12.60 -11.98 35.44
CA LEU A 287 11.78 -12.88 34.62
C LEU A 287 12.46 -14.24 34.45
N LYS A 288 11.64 -15.26 34.14
CA LYS A 288 12.09 -16.63 33.91
C LYS A 288 11.60 -17.14 32.56
N LEU A 289 12.38 -18.03 31.95
CA LEU A 289 11.96 -18.76 30.75
C LEU A 289 10.62 -19.44 30.98
N GLY A 290 9.73 -19.36 29.99
CA GLY A 290 8.36 -19.87 30.06
C GLY A 290 7.37 -19.01 30.88
N ASP A 291 7.79 -17.87 31.46
CA ASP A 291 6.83 -16.95 32.09
C ASP A 291 5.83 -16.45 31.03
N VAL A 292 4.53 -16.49 31.36
CA VAL A 292 3.47 -15.98 30.49
C VAL A 292 3.13 -14.54 30.88
N LEU A 293 3.23 -13.62 29.93
CA LEU A 293 2.98 -12.19 30.11
C LEU A 293 1.48 -11.88 30.08
N HIS A 294 1.09 -10.67 30.48
CA HIS A 294 -0.30 -10.25 30.61
C HIS A 294 -1.14 -10.43 29.33
N ASP A 295 -0.52 -10.22 28.17
CA ASP A 295 -1.16 -10.37 26.86
C ASP A 295 -1.18 -11.81 26.33
N GLY A 296 -0.64 -12.76 27.09
CA GLY A 296 -0.57 -14.17 26.73
C GLY A 296 0.70 -14.58 25.99
N SER A 297 1.59 -13.63 25.66
CA SER A 297 2.91 -13.97 25.12
C SER A 297 3.75 -14.74 26.13
N ILE A 298 4.66 -15.58 25.65
CA ILE A 298 5.51 -16.46 26.45
C ILE A 298 6.95 -16.02 26.27
N VAL A 299 7.70 -15.88 27.37
CA VAL A 299 9.13 -15.57 27.34
C VAL A 299 9.93 -16.79 26.88
N THR A 300 10.55 -16.70 25.71
CA THR A 300 11.33 -17.78 25.10
C THR A 300 12.82 -17.65 25.38
N SER A 301 13.33 -16.42 25.55
CA SER A 301 14.75 -16.17 25.84
C SER A 301 14.91 -14.95 26.75
N ILE A 302 16.01 -14.90 27.52
CA ILE A 302 16.35 -13.81 28.42
C ILE A 302 17.79 -13.37 28.13
N MET A 303 18.00 -12.07 27.98
CA MET A 303 19.27 -11.47 27.64
C MET A 303 19.74 -10.53 28.76
N LYS A 304 21.04 -10.61 29.08
CA LYS A 304 21.75 -9.66 29.94
C LYS A 304 22.89 -9.09 29.12
N SER A 305 22.96 -7.77 29.00
CA SER A 305 23.96 -7.08 28.17
C SER A 305 24.59 -5.92 28.92
N THR A 306 25.81 -5.54 28.51
CA THR A 306 26.50 -4.37 29.04
C THR A 306 25.77 -3.11 28.62
N SER A 307 25.67 -2.13 29.52
CA SER A 307 25.11 -0.80 29.21
C SER A 307 26.15 0.17 28.64
N ARG A 308 27.44 -0.20 28.70
CA ARG A 308 28.56 0.67 28.34
C ARG A 308 28.48 1.01 26.86
N GLY A 309 28.35 2.29 26.52
CA GLY A 309 28.25 2.76 25.13
C GLY A 309 26.83 2.81 24.57
N SER A 310 25.81 2.40 25.34
CA SER A 310 24.41 2.58 24.95
C SER A 310 23.87 3.94 25.38
N ASP A 311 23.22 4.65 24.47
CA ASP A 311 22.38 5.79 24.84
C ASP A 311 21.10 5.30 25.52
N ILE A 312 20.73 5.88 26.67
CA ILE A 312 19.54 5.48 27.42
C ILE A 312 18.51 6.61 27.41
N TYR A 313 17.26 6.25 27.17
CA TYR A 313 16.13 7.16 27.10
C TYR A 313 15.02 6.74 28.07
N LYS A 314 14.23 7.72 28.48
CA LYS A 314 12.99 7.52 29.20
C LYS A 314 11.83 7.80 28.25
N LEU A 315 11.07 6.76 27.94
CA LEU A 315 9.88 6.83 27.09
C LEU A 315 8.65 6.48 27.91
N ASN A 316 7.73 7.44 28.14
CA ASN A 316 6.51 7.22 28.93
C ASN A 316 6.78 6.57 30.32
N GLY A 317 7.90 6.96 30.93
CA GLY A 317 8.37 6.41 32.20
C GLY A 317 8.87 4.96 32.14
N ILE A 318 9.28 4.49 30.97
CA ILE A 318 10.01 3.24 30.74
C ILE A 318 11.44 3.63 30.38
N ILE A 319 12.44 3.04 31.04
CA ILE A 319 13.84 3.30 30.74
C ILE A 319 14.32 2.24 29.76
N VAL A 320 14.76 2.68 28.59
CA VAL A 320 15.03 1.85 27.41
C VAL A 320 16.24 2.38 26.66
N THR A 321 16.99 1.52 26.00
CA THR A 321 18.09 1.93 25.12
C THR A 321 17.56 2.70 23.90
N GLY A 322 18.33 3.66 23.40
CA GLY A 322 17.89 4.59 22.36
C GLY A 322 17.56 3.93 21.02
N ASN A 323 18.23 2.82 20.70
CA ASN A 323 18.03 2.10 19.44
C ASN A 323 16.88 1.09 19.48
N HIS A 324 16.30 0.79 20.65
CA HIS A 324 15.21 -0.18 20.79
C HIS A 324 13.98 0.23 19.97
N MET A 325 13.44 -0.68 19.16
CA MET A 325 12.29 -0.40 18.31
C MET A 325 10.99 -0.37 19.10
N VAL A 326 10.24 0.72 18.95
CA VAL A 326 8.92 0.95 19.55
C VAL A 326 7.90 1.27 18.47
N PHE A 327 6.71 0.69 18.60
CA PHE A 327 5.62 0.92 17.67
C PHE A 327 4.93 2.26 17.95
N ASN A 328 4.89 3.13 16.94
CA ASN A 328 4.14 4.39 16.95
C ASN A 328 2.96 4.31 15.99
N SER A 329 1.77 4.69 16.46
CA SER A 329 0.53 4.59 15.67
C SER A 329 0.51 5.42 14.38
N MET A 330 1.31 6.48 14.29
CA MET A 330 1.38 7.35 13.11
C MET A 330 2.56 7.01 12.18
N ARG A 331 3.68 6.53 12.74
CA ARG A 331 4.95 6.34 12.02
C ARG A 331 5.36 4.88 11.85
N GLY A 332 4.61 3.94 12.40
CA GLY A 332 5.00 2.54 12.46
C GLY A 332 6.14 2.32 13.46
N TRP A 333 6.99 1.35 13.19
CA TRP A 333 8.15 1.03 14.02
C TRP A 333 9.22 2.13 13.91
N ILE A 334 9.58 2.74 15.04
CA ILE A 334 10.63 3.76 15.15
C ILE A 334 11.55 3.45 16.32
N ARG A 335 12.76 4.00 16.35
CA ARG A 335 13.67 3.84 17.50
C ARG A 335 13.16 4.62 18.70
N ALA A 336 13.45 4.14 19.90
CA ALA A 336 13.06 4.81 21.14
C ALA A 336 13.57 6.26 21.18
N ARG A 337 14.81 6.54 20.75
CA ARG A 337 15.36 7.91 20.70
C ARG A 337 14.59 8.87 19.79
N ASP A 338 13.94 8.35 18.74
CA ASP A 338 13.21 9.13 17.75
C ASP A 338 11.73 9.32 18.12
N HIS A 339 11.28 8.67 19.19
CA HIS A 339 9.91 8.79 19.66
C HIS A 339 9.67 10.20 20.26
N PRO A 340 8.59 10.93 19.90
CA PRO A 340 8.36 12.31 20.33
C PRO A 340 8.32 12.52 21.86
N SER A 341 7.93 11.48 22.59
CA SER A 341 7.83 11.47 24.06
C SER A 341 9.08 10.95 24.77
N SER A 342 10.21 10.79 24.07
CA SER A 342 11.44 10.27 24.66
C SER A 342 12.33 11.38 25.22
N GLU A 343 12.87 11.12 26.40
CA GLU A 343 13.78 12.01 27.12
C GLU A 343 15.13 11.32 27.29
N TYR A 344 16.23 11.94 26.85
CA TYR A 344 17.58 11.38 27.05
C TYR A 344 17.97 11.37 28.53
N ILE A 345 18.63 10.29 28.98
CA ILE A 345 19.17 10.14 30.34
C ILE A 345 20.69 10.20 30.29
N ASP A 346 21.26 11.32 30.75
CA ASP A 346 22.70 11.58 30.73
C ASP A 346 23.49 10.83 31.82
N ASP A 347 22.84 10.48 32.94
CA ASP A 347 23.51 9.86 34.11
C ASP A 347 22.97 8.45 34.44
N TYR A 348 22.93 7.57 33.44
CA TYR A 348 22.59 6.16 33.66
C TYR A 348 23.82 5.39 34.16
N ARG A 349 23.82 5.00 35.44
CA ARG A 349 24.99 4.38 36.12
C ARG A 349 24.94 2.87 36.29
N LYS A 350 23.88 2.19 35.85
CA LYS A 350 23.79 0.73 35.99
C LYS A 350 24.64 0.08 34.92
N GLU A 351 25.38 -0.96 35.29
CA GLU A 351 26.32 -1.64 34.38
C GLU A 351 25.64 -2.52 33.32
N TYR A 352 24.40 -2.93 33.58
CA TYR A 352 23.68 -3.87 32.71
C TYR A 352 22.31 -3.35 32.29
N VAL A 353 21.90 -3.80 31.11
CA VAL A 353 20.56 -3.69 30.55
C VAL A 353 20.08 -5.10 30.20
N TYR A 354 18.76 -5.27 30.12
CA TYR A 354 18.12 -6.58 30.00
C TYR A 354 17.06 -6.57 28.90
N CYS A 355 16.95 -7.67 28.17
CA CYS A 355 15.91 -7.89 27.19
C CYS A 355 15.38 -9.31 27.29
N ILE A 356 14.32 -9.58 26.54
CA ILE A 356 13.69 -10.91 26.44
C ILE A 356 13.28 -11.14 24.99
N ASN A 357 13.21 -12.39 24.57
CA ASN A 357 12.43 -12.79 23.41
C ASN A 357 11.07 -13.35 23.82
N THR A 358 10.10 -13.17 22.94
CA THR A 358 8.77 -13.78 23.11
C THR A 358 8.36 -14.55 21.87
N ASN A 359 7.44 -15.51 22.04
CA ASN A 359 6.84 -16.22 20.91
C ASN A 359 6.04 -15.31 19.96
N THR A 360 5.75 -14.07 20.36
CA THR A 360 5.04 -13.08 19.52
C THR A 360 5.97 -12.05 18.87
N LYS A 361 7.27 -12.11 19.16
CA LYS A 361 8.28 -11.14 18.70
C LYS A 361 8.02 -9.68 19.08
N THR A 362 7.24 -9.47 20.14
CA THR A 362 6.92 -8.15 20.67
C THR A 362 6.82 -8.17 22.20
N ILE A 363 7.11 -7.04 22.84
CA ILE A 363 7.05 -6.87 24.28
C ILE A 363 6.11 -5.71 24.60
N LYS A 364 5.01 -6.01 25.32
CA LYS A 364 4.06 -4.97 25.75
C LYS A 364 4.39 -4.48 27.15
N ILE A 365 4.71 -3.19 27.27
CA ILE A 365 5.06 -2.53 28.54
C ILE A 365 4.20 -1.28 28.68
N LYS A 366 3.31 -1.27 29.69
CA LYS A 366 2.27 -0.23 29.82
C LYS A 366 1.45 -0.13 28.53
N ASP A 367 1.37 1.07 27.95
CA ASP A 367 0.66 1.36 26.70
C ASP A 367 1.59 1.35 25.46
N CYS A 368 2.84 0.93 25.63
CA CYS A 368 3.83 0.87 24.56
C CYS A 368 4.05 -0.58 24.11
N ILE A 369 4.27 -0.76 22.81
CA ILE A 369 4.62 -2.04 22.18
C ILE A 369 6.03 -1.89 21.64
N PHE A 370 6.95 -2.71 22.15
CA PHE A 370 8.32 -2.80 21.69
C PHE A 370 8.51 -4.06 20.86
N ALA A 371 9.49 -4.06 19.97
CA ALA A 371 9.99 -5.30 19.41
C ALA A 371 10.69 -6.09 20.53
N ASP A 372 10.88 -7.40 20.33
CA ASP A 372 11.81 -8.13 21.18
C ASP A 372 13.25 -8.04 20.64
N TRP A 373 14.20 -8.79 21.19
CA TRP A 373 15.61 -8.65 20.85
C TRP A 373 15.90 -8.79 19.36
N ASP A 374 15.21 -9.70 18.69
CA ASP A 374 15.52 -10.03 17.30
C ASP A 374 15.11 -8.91 16.32
N GLU A 375 14.19 -8.02 16.72
CA GLU A 375 13.68 -6.88 15.94
C GLU A 375 13.21 -7.19 14.50
N ILE A 376 12.70 -8.41 14.27
CA ILE A 376 12.37 -8.94 12.93
C ILE A 376 11.11 -8.29 12.34
N ASP A 377 11.27 -7.59 11.22
CA ASP A 377 10.17 -7.03 10.44
C ASP A 377 9.70 -7.97 9.30
N GLU A 378 8.82 -7.48 8.41
CA GLU A 378 8.28 -8.29 7.31
C GLU A 378 9.27 -8.49 6.17
N GLU A 379 10.20 -7.56 5.97
CA GLU A 379 11.27 -7.69 4.97
C GLU A 379 12.29 -8.73 5.44
N ASP A 380 12.65 -8.68 6.72
CA ASP A 380 13.50 -9.71 7.35
C ASP A 380 12.88 -11.11 7.23
N MET A 381 11.57 -11.24 7.47
CA MET A 381 10.87 -12.52 7.29
C MET A 381 10.93 -13.03 5.84
N SER A 382 10.87 -12.13 4.86
CA SER A 382 11.00 -12.50 3.44
C SER A 382 12.40 -13.01 3.12
N ASP A 383 13.44 -12.35 3.65
CA ASP A 383 14.83 -12.76 3.48
C ASP A 383 15.10 -14.12 4.13
N ILE A 384 14.64 -14.30 5.38
CA ILE A 384 14.76 -15.58 6.10
C ILE A 384 14.13 -16.72 5.30
N ARG A 385 12.89 -16.54 4.81
CA ARG A 385 12.18 -17.55 3.99
C ARG A 385 12.91 -17.91 2.69
N LYS A 386 13.70 -16.98 2.17
CA LYS A 386 14.44 -17.16 0.92
C LYS A 386 15.80 -17.80 1.14
N ASN A 387 16.47 -17.47 2.23
CA ASN A 387 17.88 -17.80 2.47
C ASN A 387 18.08 -18.94 3.48
N CYS A 388 17.04 -19.34 4.23
CA CYS A 388 17.10 -20.45 5.18
C CYS A 388 16.45 -21.71 4.60
N ASP A 389 17.26 -22.75 4.36
CA ASP A 389 16.82 -23.95 3.64
C ASP A 389 16.09 -25.01 4.49
N PHE A 390 16.14 -24.90 5.83
CA PHE A 390 15.62 -25.95 6.72
C PHE A 390 14.34 -25.56 7.48
N ILE A 391 13.78 -24.39 7.19
CA ILE A 391 12.48 -23.94 7.74
C ILE A 391 11.30 -24.45 6.92
N PRO A 392 10.12 -24.66 7.53
CA PRO A 392 8.94 -25.14 6.81
C PRO A 392 8.36 -24.09 5.86
N PHE A 393 7.59 -24.53 4.86
CA PHE A 393 6.93 -23.63 3.91
C PHE A 393 5.99 -22.60 4.57
N ASN A 394 5.30 -22.99 5.65
CA ASN A 394 4.40 -22.13 6.42
C ASN A 394 5.09 -21.40 7.58
N PHE A 395 6.39 -21.13 7.47
CA PHE A 395 7.17 -20.48 8.53
C PHE A 395 6.69 -19.06 8.83
N ASP A 396 6.26 -18.78 10.06
CA ASP A 396 5.84 -17.46 10.52
C ASP A 396 6.66 -16.96 11.72
N LYS A 397 6.35 -15.76 12.21
CA LYS A 397 7.05 -15.13 13.35
C LYS A 397 7.00 -15.96 14.63
N SER A 398 5.94 -16.74 14.83
CA SER A 398 5.79 -17.62 16.00
C SER A 398 6.71 -18.84 15.94
N ASN A 399 7.20 -19.20 14.76
CA ASN A 399 8.09 -20.33 14.56
C ASN A 399 9.58 -19.97 14.67
N ILE A 400 9.92 -18.69 14.78
CA ILE A 400 11.32 -18.23 14.81
C ILE A 400 12.07 -18.86 15.98
N HIS A 401 11.50 -18.87 17.18
CA HIS A 401 12.14 -19.50 18.34
C HIS A 401 12.42 -20.99 18.06
N HIS A 402 11.41 -21.73 17.59
CA HIS A 402 11.50 -23.17 17.33
C HIS A 402 12.62 -23.53 16.34
N TYR A 403 12.82 -22.76 15.27
CA TYR A 403 13.77 -23.10 14.20
C TYR A 403 15.08 -22.30 14.22
N LEU A 404 15.06 -21.04 14.66
CA LEU A 404 16.15 -20.08 14.45
C LEU A 404 16.84 -19.61 15.74
N ASP A 405 16.35 -19.95 16.92
CA ASP A 405 17.16 -19.70 18.12
C ASP A 405 18.36 -20.68 18.14
N GLY A 406 19.57 -20.13 18.30
CA GLY A 406 20.79 -20.90 18.44
C GLY A 406 21.36 -20.79 19.85
N GLY A 407 21.66 -21.93 20.46
CA GLY A 407 22.27 -21.99 21.78
C GLY A 407 23.20 -23.20 21.91
N LEU A 408 24.15 -23.08 22.82
CA LEU A 408 25.10 -24.10 23.20
C LEU A 408 24.66 -24.80 24.50
N HIS A 409 25.12 -26.03 24.69
CA HIS A 409 24.83 -26.80 25.89
C HIS A 409 25.39 -26.06 27.12
N PRO A 410 24.68 -26.00 28.26
CA PRO A 410 25.10 -25.23 29.43
C PRO A 410 26.46 -25.64 30.03
N ASP A 411 26.88 -26.88 29.78
CA ASP A 411 28.18 -27.41 30.20
C ASP A 411 29.31 -27.23 29.16
N THR A 412 29.06 -26.49 28.07
CA THR A 412 30.11 -26.15 27.09
C THR A 412 31.18 -25.31 27.77
N PHE A 413 32.44 -25.72 27.68
CA PHE A 413 33.55 -24.98 28.26
C PHE A 413 33.98 -23.81 27.37
N ILE A 414 34.23 -22.66 28.00
CA ILE A 414 34.67 -21.41 27.40
C ILE A 414 35.96 -21.00 28.09
N ASP A 415 36.99 -20.75 27.30
CA ASP A 415 38.31 -20.34 27.79
C ASP A 415 38.39 -18.81 27.87
N LEU A 416 38.74 -18.32 29.05
CA LEU A 416 38.88 -16.90 29.34
C LEU A 416 40.33 -16.44 29.22
N GLU A 417 40.54 -15.13 29.01
CA GLU A 417 41.87 -14.51 28.90
C GLU A 417 42.76 -14.76 30.14
N ASP A 418 42.14 -14.90 31.32
CA ASP A 418 42.85 -15.17 32.57
C ASP A 418 43.31 -16.63 32.74
N GLY A 419 43.08 -17.48 31.72
CA GLY A 419 43.47 -18.88 31.69
C GLY A 419 42.51 -19.84 32.37
N ARG A 420 41.38 -19.35 32.91
CA ARG A 420 40.30 -20.24 33.40
C ARG A 420 39.49 -20.78 32.24
N SER A 421 39.07 -22.05 32.35
CA SER A 421 38.04 -22.65 31.50
C SER A 421 36.79 -22.85 32.34
N VAL A 422 35.72 -22.16 31.99
CA VAL A 422 34.45 -22.16 32.74
C VAL A 422 33.32 -22.64 31.86
N LYS A 423 32.23 -23.12 32.47
CA LYS A 423 31.03 -23.47 31.70
C LYS A 423 30.40 -22.19 31.13
N ILE A 424 29.82 -22.26 29.94
CA ILE A 424 29.11 -21.13 29.32
C ILE A 424 27.97 -20.60 30.21
N SER A 425 27.38 -21.48 31.02
CA SER A 425 26.35 -21.08 32.00
C SER A 425 26.88 -20.30 33.21
N GLU A 426 28.20 -20.26 33.39
CA GLU A 426 28.91 -19.54 34.46
C GLU A 426 29.69 -18.32 33.95
N VAL A 427 29.70 -18.09 32.64
CA VAL A 427 30.29 -16.90 32.01
C VAL A 427 29.51 -15.65 32.42
N ASP A 428 30.21 -14.53 32.60
CA ASP A 428 29.60 -13.24 32.93
C ASP A 428 29.81 -12.19 31.84
N VAL A 429 28.91 -11.21 31.81
CA VAL A 429 29.02 -10.07 30.87
C VAL A 429 30.25 -9.23 31.23
N ASN A 430 30.97 -8.77 30.21
CA ASN A 430 32.27 -8.11 30.26
C ASN A 430 33.48 -9.03 30.49
N ASP A 431 33.30 -10.35 30.59
CA ASP A 431 34.43 -11.29 30.52
C ASP A 431 35.11 -11.18 29.14
N ILE A 432 36.41 -11.51 29.12
CA ILE A 432 37.25 -11.51 27.91
C ILE A 432 37.64 -12.95 27.62
N LEU A 433 37.38 -13.39 26.39
CA LEU A 433 37.73 -14.73 25.93
C LEU A 433 39.23 -14.86 25.69
N TYR A 434 39.75 -16.09 25.71
CA TYR A 434 41.17 -16.37 25.49
C TYR A 434 41.71 -15.80 24.16
N THR A 435 40.88 -15.71 23.13
CA THR A 435 41.21 -15.15 21.82
C THR A 435 41.02 -13.63 21.71
N GLY A 436 40.64 -12.96 22.81
CA GLY A 436 40.59 -11.49 22.94
C GLY A 436 39.21 -10.86 22.73
N GLU A 437 38.18 -11.64 22.40
CA GLU A 437 36.82 -11.14 22.23
C GLU A 437 36.20 -10.74 23.58
N HIS A 438 35.51 -9.60 23.61
CA HIS A 438 34.77 -9.14 24.78
C HIS A 438 33.32 -9.63 24.73
N ILE A 439 32.84 -10.23 25.82
CA ILE A 439 31.45 -10.64 25.94
C ILE A 439 30.59 -9.42 26.29
N THR A 440 29.82 -8.94 25.31
CA THR A 440 28.92 -7.78 25.48
C THR A 440 27.53 -8.19 25.96
N GLY A 441 27.16 -9.47 25.80
CA GLY A 441 25.91 -10.00 26.30
C GLY A 441 25.87 -11.52 26.41
N ILE A 442 24.93 -12.00 27.22
CA ILE A 442 24.66 -13.43 27.42
C ILE A 442 23.17 -13.65 27.20
N VAL A 443 22.87 -14.72 26.47
CA VAL A 443 21.51 -15.12 26.15
C VAL A 443 21.24 -16.48 26.75
N LYS A 444 20.11 -16.59 27.45
CA LYS A 444 19.59 -17.84 27.98
C LYS A 444 18.29 -18.17 27.27
N ILE A 445 18.19 -19.38 26.72
CA ILE A 445 17.15 -19.74 25.75
C ILE A 445 16.37 -20.95 26.29
N ASP A 446 15.05 -20.92 26.13
CA ASP A 446 14.20 -22.08 26.39
C ASP A 446 14.39 -23.12 25.30
N THR A 447 14.46 -24.39 25.71
CA THR A 447 14.73 -25.51 24.81
C THR A 447 13.56 -26.47 24.73
N SER A 448 12.45 -26.15 25.39
CA SER A 448 11.26 -27.01 25.49
C SER A 448 10.59 -27.26 24.14
N ASP A 449 10.71 -26.32 23.21
CA ASP A 449 10.15 -26.36 21.87
C ASP A 449 11.19 -26.03 20.78
N ILE A 450 12.47 -26.35 20.99
CA ILE A 450 13.49 -26.23 19.93
C ILE A 450 13.43 -27.43 18.98
N ASN A 451 13.57 -27.18 17.68
CA ASN A 451 13.44 -28.17 16.61
C ASN A 451 14.45 -29.33 16.71
N GLU A 452 15.74 -29.02 16.91
CA GLU A 452 16.81 -30.02 16.84
C GLU A 452 18.06 -29.58 17.62
N TYR A 453 18.56 -30.47 18.46
CA TYR A 453 19.81 -30.34 19.20
C TYR A 453 20.81 -31.39 18.71
N ASN A 454 22.01 -30.95 18.43
CA ASN A 454 23.03 -31.74 17.75
C ASN A 454 24.31 -31.81 18.58
N LYS A 455 24.91 -32.99 18.55
CA LYS A 455 26.24 -33.29 19.05
C LYS A 455 27.18 -33.37 17.85
N ILE A 456 28.25 -32.57 17.88
CA ILE A 456 29.21 -32.49 16.79
C ILE A 456 30.50 -33.16 17.23
N ILE A 457 30.91 -34.14 16.44
CA ILE A 457 32.05 -35.00 16.70
C ILE A 457 33.04 -34.80 15.55
N ILE A 458 34.29 -34.53 15.90
CA ILE A 458 35.41 -34.42 14.97
C ILE A 458 36.49 -35.38 15.47
N ASP A 459 36.94 -36.28 14.61
CA ASP A 459 37.97 -37.30 14.93
C ASP A 459 37.63 -38.12 16.19
N ASP A 460 36.38 -38.60 16.27
CA ASP A 460 35.81 -39.36 17.40
C ASP A 460 35.78 -38.61 18.75
N GLN A 461 36.04 -37.30 18.76
CA GLN A 461 35.93 -36.44 19.94
C GLN A 461 34.71 -35.53 19.86
N GLU A 462 33.95 -35.47 20.95
CA GLU A 462 32.87 -34.50 21.10
C GLU A 462 33.48 -33.09 21.21
N VAL A 463 33.18 -32.23 20.24
CA VAL A 463 33.72 -30.88 20.20
C VAL A 463 32.73 -29.87 20.73
N ILE A 464 31.46 -29.98 20.33
CA ILE A 464 30.42 -29.04 20.76
C ILE A 464 29.03 -29.69 20.68
N ILE A 465 28.15 -29.32 21.62
CA ILE A 465 26.73 -29.69 21.60
C ILE A 465 25.90 -28.42 21.51
N CYS A 466 25.09 -28.29 20.47
CA CYS A 466 24.37 -27.05 20.16
C CYS A 466 23.06 -27.27 19.41
N ASN A 467 22.20 -26.25 19.40
CA ASN A 467 21.05 -26.20 18.49
C ASN A 467 21.53 -26.28 17.03
N LYS A 468 20.68 -26.83 16.16
CA LYS A 468 20.92 -26.89 14.71
C LYS A 468 21.24 -25.54 14.06
N ASN A 469 20.66 -24.45 14.55
CA ASN A 469 20.84 -23.13 13.95
C ASN A 469 22.12 -22.38 14.40
N VAL A 470 22.98 -22.99 15.22
CA VAL A 470 24.26 -22.34 15.56
C VAL A 470 25.18 -22.31 14.33
N GLU A 471 25.82 -21.17 14.08
CA GLU A 471 26.84 -21.02 13.04
C GLU A 471 28.16 -21.57 13.51
N LEU A 472 28.71 -22.53 12.75
CA LEU A 472 29.97 -23.18 13.06
C LEU A 472 30.85 -23.17 11.81
N SER A 473 32.08 -22.74 11.98
CA SER A 473 33.12 -22.77 10.98
C SER A 473 34.38 -23.38 11.58
N VAL A 474 35.04 -24.25 10.82
CA VAL A 474 36.32 -24.83 11.23
C VAL A 474 37.41 -24.07 10.47
N ASP A 475 38.22 -23.30 11.19
CA ASP A 475 39.36 -22.59 10.60
C ASP A 475 40.46 -23.61 10.27
N ASN A 476 40.43 -24.18 9.05
CA ASN A 476 41.37 -25.23 8.67
C ASN A 476 42.50 -24.70 7.77
N LEU A 477 43.71 -24.64 8.31
CA LEU A 477 44.97 -24.51 7.56
C LEU A 477 45.38 -25.89 6.98
N GLY A 478 44.56 -26.44 6.08
CA GLY A 478 45.01 -27.44 5.11
C GLY A 478 44.87 -28.94 5.43
N SER A 479 44.02 -29.37 6.37
CA SER A 479 43.61 -30.78 6.46
C SER A 479 42.19 -30.98 5.96
N ASP A 480 41.96 -32.03 5.18
CA ASP A 480 40.61 -32.48 4.84
C ASP A 480 39.91 -32.92 6.15
N LEU A 481 38.71 -32.40 6.43
CA LEU A 481 37.83 -32.82 7.53
C LEU A 481 37.30 -34.22 7.23
N GLU A 482 38.15 -35.25 7.30
CA GLU A 482 37.77 -36.61 6.89
C GLU A 482 36.77 -37.28 7.86
N ASN A 483 36.55 -36.76 9.08
CA ASN A 483 35.69 -37.39 10.09
C ASN A 483 34.76 -36.44 10.87
N LEU A 484 34.03 -35.53 10.20
CA LEU A 484 32.96 -34.76 10.87
C LEU A 484 31.65 -35.56 10.89
N SER A 485 31.11 -35.82 12.07
CA SER A 485 29.78 -36.43 12.25
C SER A 485 28.87 -35.57 13.12
N ILE A 486 27.58 -35.56 12.78
CA ILE A 486 26.54 -34.83 13.49
C ILE A 486 25.50 -35.83 13.96
N GLU A 487 25.34 -35.93 15.28
CA GLU A 487 24.38 -36.84 15.90
C GLU A 487 23.30 -36.03 16.64
N LYS A 488 22.03 -36.42 16.45
CA LYS A 488 20.94 -35.82 17.22
C LYS A 488 21.02 -36.24 18.68
N THR A 489 20.80 -35.31 19.58
CA THR A 489 20.83 -35.55 21.03
C THR A 489 19.64 -34.92 21.74
N GLU A 490 19.46 -35.26 23.01
CA GLU A 490 18.41 -34.66 23.83
C GLU A 490 18.75 -33.21 24.17
N SER A 491 17.76 -32.33 24.03
CA SER A 491 17.91 -30.92 24.41
C SER A 491 18.10 -30.80 25.93
N PRO A 492 19.02 -29.93 26.41
CA PRO A 492 19.11 -29.60 27.82
C PRO A 492 17.84 -28.89 28.29
N LYS A 493 17.73 -28.57 29.59
CA LYS A 493 16.59 -27.79 30.13
C LYS A 493 16.57 -26.33 29.64
N CYS A 494 17.73 -25.78 29.35
CA CYS A 494 17.91 -24.48 28.72
C CYS A 494 19.28 -24.46 28.05
N SER A 495 19.43 -23.68 26.99
CA SER A 495 20.72 -23.43 26.34
C SER A 495 21.20 -22.01 26.63
N TYR A 496 22.49 -21.79 26.39
CA TYR A 496 23.14 -20.49 26.56
C TYR A 496 23.88 -20.12 25.29
N HIS A 497 23.94 -18.83 25.00
CA HIS A 497 24.74 -18.30 23.88
C HIS A 497 25.38 -16.97 24.28
N LEU A 498 26.45 -16.61 23.59
CA LEU A 498 27.21 -15.39 23.86
C LEU A 498 26.99 -14.37 22.74
N ILE A 499 27.08 -13.10 23.11
CA ILE A 499 27.16 -11.96 22.18
C ILE A 499 28.52 -11.32 22.41
N THR A 500 29.31 -11.19 21.36
CA THR A 500 30.68 -10.68 21.43
C THR A 500 30.84 -9.40 20.60
N ASP A 501 31.87 -8.63 20.88
CA ASP A 501 32.20 -7.42 20.13
C ASP A 501 32.72 -7.70 18.70
N THR A 502 33.11 -8.94 18.41
CA THR A 502 33.58 -9.38 17.09
C THR A 502 32.53 -10.14 16.27
N GLY A 503 31.38 -10.49 16.88
CA GLY A 503 30.32 -11.32 16.28
C GLY A 503 30.65 -12.81 16.18
N TYR A 504 31.82 -13.24 16.66
CA TYR A 504 32.25 -14.64 16.69
C TYR A 504 32.99 -14.92 18.00
N PHE A 505 33.20 -16.20 18.31
CA PHE A 505 34.10 -16.66 19.36
C PHE A 505 34.56 -18.09 19.07
N ASN A 506 35.62 -18.53 19.73
CA ASN A 506 36.17 -19.87 19.54
C ASN A 506 35.81 -20.81 20.68
N VAL A 507 35.41 -22.04 20.34
CA VAL A 507 35.16 -23.14 21.27
C VAL A 507 35.85 -24.38 20.74
N ASN A 508 36.83 -24.92 21.47
CA ASN A 508 37.55 -26.15 21.08
C ASN A 508 38.11 -26.13 19.65
N GLY A 509 38.60 -24.98 19.18
CA GLY A 509 39.12 -24.81 17.82
C GLY A 509 38.07 -24.67 16.72
N ILE A 510 36.77 -24.64 17.07
CA ILE A 510 35.68 -24.29 16.17
C ILE A 510 35.31 -22.83 16.39
N ARG A 511 35.22 -22.09 15.29
CA ARG A 511 34.70 -20.73 15.27
C ARG A 511 33.17 -20.78 15.29
N VAL A 512 32.59 -20.22 16.34
CA VAL A 512 31.16 -20.15 16.60
C VAL A 512 30.67 -18.73 16.34
N GLY A 513 29.61 -18.57 15.56
CA GLY A 513 28.93 -17.28 15.43
C GLY A 513 28.22 -16.90 16.74
N ASP A 514 28.24 -15.62 17.08
CA ASP A 514 27.50 -15.11 18.25
C ASP A 514 25.97 -15.29 18.10
N TYR A 515 25.19 -14.85 19.09
CA TYR A 515 23.74 -15.11 19.07
C TYR A 515 23.03 -14.38 17.93
N ASN A 516 23.50 -13.18 17.57
CA ASN A 516 22.85 -12.39 16.51
C ASN A 516 23.00 -13.07 15.15
N ARG A 517 24.15 -13.72 14.93
CA ARG A 517 24.43 -14.50 13.70
C ARG A 517 23.42 -15.62 13.45
N CYS A 518 22.70 -16.11 14.45
CA CYS A 518 21.66 -17.11 14.28
C CYS A 518 20.56 -16.65 13.30
N ILE A 519 20.22 -15.36 13.31
CA ILE A 519 19.22 -14.79 12.39
C ILE A 519 19.90 -13.96 11.31
N ASP A 520 20.86 -13.10 11.68
CA ASP A 520 21.47 -12.11 10.79
C ASP A 520 22.11 -12.73 9.54
N ARG A 521 22.55 -13.99 9.60
CA ARG A 521 23.17 -14.68 8.45
C ARG A 521 22.21 -14.98 7.31
N TYR A 522 20.91 -14.91 7.58
CA TYR A 522 19.86 -15.10 6.60
C TYR A 522 19.31 -13.78 6.04
N LEU A 523 19.77 -12.64 6.54
CA LEU A 523 19.32 -11.31 6.10
C LEU A 523 20.20 -10.80 4.95
N SER A 524 19.64 -9.97 4.07
CA SER A 524 20.43 -9.32 3.00
C SER A 524 21.48 -8.37 3.57
N GLU A 525 22.57 -8.08 2.84
CA GLU A 525 23.58 -7.09 3.30
C GLU A 525 22.97 -5.71 3.60
N GLU A 526 21.92 -5.31 2.89
CA GLU A 526 21.21 -4.07 3.15
C GLU A 526 20.44 -4.14 4.47
N ASN A 527 19.77 -5.25 4.76
CA ASN A 527 19.08 -5.48 6.03
C ASN A 527 20.04 -5.69 7.19
N ILE A 528 21.19 -6.32 6.96
CA ILE A 528 22.30 -6.37 7.92
C ILE A 528 22.87 -4.96 8.13
N ARG A 529 22.98 -4.09 7.11
CA ARG A 529 23.42 -2.70 7.29
C ARG A 529 22.36 -1.82 7.94
N ASN A 530 21.09 -2.09 7.71
CA ASN A 530 19.98 -1.38 8.35
C ASN A 530 19.80 -1.87 9.78
N SER A 531 20.02 -3.15 10.07
CA SER A 531 20.19 -3.67 11.42
C SER A 531 21.45 -3.05 12.01
N LEU A 532 22.64 -3.12 11.40
CA LEU A 532 23.94 -2.51 11.79
C LEU A 532 23.92 -0.99 12.00
N SER A 533 23.11 -0.24 11.26
CA SER A 533 22.87 1.20 11.49
C SER A 533 21.74 1.47 12.50
N ARG A 534 21.04 0.42 12.96
CA ARG A 534 20.28 0.34 14.23
C ARG A 534 21.19 -0.04 15.43
N TRP A 535 22.50 -0.29 15.27
CA TRP A 535 23.46 -0.48 16.39
C TRP A 535 24.09 0.85 16.81
#